data_AF-A0AAP2DSA8-F1
#
_entry.id   AF-A0AAP2DSA8-F1
#
_cell.length_a   1.000
_cell.length_b   1.000
_cell.length_c   1.000
_cell.angle_alpha   90.00
_cell.angle_beta   90.00
_cell.angle_gamma   90.00
#
_symmetry.space_group_name_H-M   'P 1'
#
loop_
_entity.id
_entity.type
_entity.pdbx_description
1 polymer ?
#
loop_
_entity_poly.entity_id
_entity_poly.type
_entity_poly.pdbx_seq_one_letter_code
_entity_poly.pdbx_strand_id
1 'polypeptide(L)'
;MRKTFTLVLVVIAYTLRAEVTLPKIFGDNMVLQRDRAIVVWGWASAKEKITVQLNKQTKTVSAGKDGQWKVSLSAEAAGGPYQLVVKGKNTITLGNVLIGDVWICSGQSNMEWVVRNSNNAAEEIKQAQYPTIRHFKVPNTVASTPKNDLPDGSWKICTPENAGDFTAVGYFFARELVKELNVPIGLINTSWGGTHSETWTSREAFEGSDEFKDMIASMPRLNLDSIARERAAAMQKHIEDLQGSLNVTPAEIESWRQPARNDSQWKKMHVPGLWEQQALGDFDGIVWL
;
A
#
# COMPACT_ATOMS: atom_id res chain seq x y z
N MET A 1 -50.45 45.84 18.38
CA MET A 1 -49.32 45.35 19.20
C MET A 1 -48.63 44.21 18.43
N ARG A 2 -47.50 44.48 17.75
CA ARG A 2 -46.73 43.45 17.04
C ARG A 2 -45.74 42.82 18.02
N LYS A 3 -45.91 41.53 18.31
CA LYS A 3 -45.01 40.75 19.17
C LYS A 3 -43.81 40.30 18.34
N THR A 4 -42.64 40.87 18.57
CA THR A 4 -41.37 40.42 18.01
C THR A 4 -40.89 39.20 18.81
N PHE A 5 -40.80 38.04 18.16
CA PHE A 5 -40.17 36.84 18.72
C PHE A 5 -38.68 36.85 18.35
N THR A 6 -37.80 36.98 19.34
CA THR A 6 -36.35 36.85 19.15
C THR A 6 -35.97 35.39 19.32
N LEU A 7 -35.55 34.74 18.22
CA LEU A 7 -35.02 33.38 18.23
C LEU A 7 -33.56 33.41 18.72
N VAL A 8 -33.29 32.84 19.89
CA VAL A 8 -31.92 32.68 20.43
C VAL A 8 -31.31 31.43 19.81
N LEU A 9 -30.29 31.61 18.96
CA LEU A 9 -29.56 30.53 18.31
C LEU A 9 -28.42 30.08 19.22
N VAL A 10 -28.58 28.93 19.89
CA VAL A 10 -27.54 28.33 20.73
C VAL A 10 -26.54 27.62 19.82
N VAL A 11 -25.36 28.21 19.63
CA VAL A 11 -24.24 27.58 18.93
C VAL A 11 -23.53 26.64 19.89
N ILE A 12 -23.80 25.33 19.77
CA ILE A 12 -23.05 24.29 20.48
C ILE A 12 -21.69 24.15 19.78
N ALA A 13 -20.65 24.73 20.40
CA ALA A 13 -19.28 24.55 19.96
C ALA A 13 -18.79 23.14 20.34
N TYR A 14 -18.87 22.19 19.41
CA TYR A 14 -18.20 20.91 19.55
C TYR A 14 -16.69 21.15 19.56
N THR A 15 -16.04 20.93 20.69
CA THR A 15 -14.58 20.86 20.73
C THR A 15 -14.16 19.56 20.07
N LEU A 16 -13.75 19.63 18.81
CA LEU A 16 -13.07 18.52 18.13
C LEU A 16 -11.79 18.22 18.93
N ARG A 17 -11.80 17.13 19.69
CA ARG A 17 -10.60 16.63 20.37
C ARG A 17 -9.79 15.85 19.33
N ALA A 18 -8.83 16.51 18.71
CA ALA A 18 -7.84 15.82 17.90
C ALA A 18 -6.84 15.13 18.84
N GLU A 19 -6.99 13.82 18.98
CA GLU A 19 -6.05 12.94 19.65
C GLU A 19 -4.75 12.82 18.84
N VAL A 20 -3.66 12.43 19.48
CA VAL A 20 -2.43 12.06 18.80
C VAL A 20 -2.72 10.83 17.93
N THR A 21 -2.28 10.88 16.68
CA THR A 21 -2.30 9.75 15.74
C THR A 21 -0.94 9.60 15.07
N LEU A 22 -0.63 8.38 14.64
CA LEU A 22 0.57 8.03 13.90
C LEU A 22 0.19 7.56 12.49
N PRO A 23 1.05 7.78 11.48
CA PRO A 23 0.90 7.16 10.17
C PRO A 23 0.91 5.63 10.27
N LYS A 24 0.21 4.95 9.36
CA LYS A 24 0.02 3.49 9.36
C LYS A 24 1.31 2.68 9.31
N ILE A 25 2.40 3.27 8.83
CA ILE A 25 3.72 2.61 8.83
C ILE A 25 4.24 2.35 10.25
N PHE A 26 3.79 3.13 11.24
CA PHE A 26 4.07 2.85 12.65
C PHE A 26 3.00 1.89 13.20
N GLY A 27 3.44 0.73 13.64
CA GLY A 27 2.58 -0.27 14.25
C GLY A 27 3.36 -1.25 15.12
N ASP A 28 2.63 -2.17 15.75
CA ASP A 28 3.25 -3.31 16.44
C ASP A 28 4.11 -4.12 15.47
N ASN A 29 5.14 -4.79 16.01
CA ASN A 29 6.04 -5.66 15.25
C ASN A 29 6.92 -4.94 14.21
N MET A 30 6.97 -3.62 14.17
CA MET A 30 7.77 -2.91 13.15
C MET A 30 9.29 -3.04 13.35
N VAL A 31 10.05 -2.69 12.30
CA VAL A 31 11.51 -2.51 12.35
C VAL A 31 11.84 -1.06 12.03
N LEU A 32 12.66 -0.45 12.88
CA LEU A 32 13.22 0.90 12.68
C LEU A 32 14.68 0.80 12.25
N GLN A 33 15.14 1.74 11.41
CA GLN A 33 16.50 1.74 10.89
C GLN A 33 17.54 1.98 12.01
N ARG A 34 18.50 1.06 12.14
CA ARG A 34 19.67 1.18 13.03
C ARG A 34 20.69 2.19 12.54
N ASP A 35 21.57 2.62 13.44
CA ASP A 35 22.76 3.44 13.16
C ASP A 35 22.46 4.80 12.49
N ARG A 36 21.20 5.24 12.56
CA ARG A 36 20.68 6.51 12.07
C ARG A 36 19.69 7.09 13.06
N ALA A 37 19.51 8.41 13.03
CA ALA A 37 18.53 9.06 13.88
C ALA A 37 17.12 8.52 13.60
N ILE A 38 16.41 8.10 14.65
CA ILE A 38 15.07 7.53 14.54
C ILE A 38 14.06 8.67 14.53
N VAL A 39 13.41 8.87 13.39
CA VAL A 39 12.41 9.94 13.22
C VAL A 39 11.03 9.37 13.46
N VAL A 40 10.30 9.95 14.41
CA VAL A 40 8.90 9.62 14.69
C VAL A 40 8.06 10.86 14.43
N TRP A 41 6.95 10.70 13.73
CA TRP A 41 6.06 11.79 13.35
C TRP A 41 4.60 11.36 13.38
N GLY A 42 3.72 12.35 13.37
CA GLY A 42 2.29 12.13 13.30
C GLY A 42 1.49 13.42 13.38
N TRP A 43 0.24 13.29 13.79
CA TRP A 43 -0.69 14.41 13.95
C TRP A 43 -1.19 14.49 15.38
N ALA A 44 -1.58 15.68 15.81
CA ALA A 44 -2.17 15.97 17.11
C ALA A 44 -2.93 17.31 17.05
N SER A 45 -3.59 17.71 18.15
CA SER A 45 -4.11 19.07 18.24
C SER A 45 -2.98 20.10 18.11
N ALA A 46 -3.25 21.24 17.47
CA ALA A 46 -2.26 22.32 17.36
C ALA A 46 -1.70 22.73 18.74
N LYS A 47 -0.37 22.91 18.81
CA LYS A 47 0.40 23.22 20.03
C LYS A 47 0.34 22.17 21.15
N GLU A 48 -0.26 21.01 20.91
CA GLU A 48 -0.24 19.91 21.87
C GLU A 48 1.20 19.46 22.15
N LYS A 49 1.50 19.12 23.40
CA LYS A 49 2.80 18.61 23.83
C LYS A 49 2.80 17.08 23.70
N ILE A 50 3.70 16.54 22.88
CA ILE A 50 3.86 15.12 22.61
C ILE A 50 5.21 14.65 23.15
N THR A 51 5.19 13.60 23.98
CA THR A 51 6.37 12.93 24.51
C THR A 51 6.53 11.57 23.85
N VAL A 52 7.67 11.31 23.21
CA VAL A 52 8.00 10.04 22.57
C VAL A 52 9.08 9.34 23.37
N GLN A 53 8.87 8.07 23.68
CA GLN A 53 9.77 7.21 24.45
C GLN A 53 10.08 5.95 23.63
N LEU A 54 11.36 5.63 23.46
CA LEU A 54 11.84 4.40 22.83
C LEU A 54 13.14 3.99 23.50
N ASN A 55 13.25 2.74 23.93
CA ASN A 55 14.40 2.24 24.70
C ASN A 55 14.67 3.16 25.92
N LYS A 56 15.87 3.74 26.04
CA LYS A 56 16.27 4.65 27.12
C LYS A 56 16.01 6.13 26.78
N GLN A 57 15.52 6.42 25.59
CA GLN A 57 15.36 7.78 25.09
C GLN A 57 13.96 8.31 25.39
N THR A 58 13.89 9.58 25.80
CA THR A 58 12.64 10.33 25.92
C THR A 58 12.84 11.71 25.31
N LYS A 59 12.01 12.09 24.34
CA LYS A 59 12.00 13.44 23.78
C LYS A 59 10.60 14.01 23.74
N THR A 60 10.50 15.32 23.88
CA THR A 60 9.24 16.05 23.82
C THR A 60 9.28 17.08 22.69
N VAL A 61 8.17 17.19 21.97
CA VAL A 61 7.93 18.18 20.92
C VAL A 61 6.53 18.76 21.07
N SER A 62 6.27 19.93 20.49
CA SER A 62 4.92 20.45 20.35
C SER A 62 4.47 20.35 18.91
N ALA A 63 3.21 19.97 18.68
CA ALA A 63 2.62 19.99 17.35
C ALA A 63 2.55 21.41 16.79
N GLY A 64 2.79 21.51 15.48
CA GLY A 64 2.68 22.75 14.72
C GLY A 64 1.27 23.30 14.71
N LYS A 65 1.09 24.46 14.08
CA LYS A 65 -0.24 25.07 13.89
C LYS A 65 -1.14 24.25 12.97
N ASP A 66 -0.53 23.46 12.09
CA ASP A 66 -1.16 22.51 11.17
C ASP A 66 -1.42 21.14 11.81
N GLY A 67 -1.10 20.97 13.11
CA GLY A 67 -1.28 19.71 13.84
C GLY A 67 -0.20 18.67 13.57
N GLN A 68 0.75 18.92 12.67
CA GLN A 68 1.85 17.99 12.40
C GLN A 68 2.93 18.10 13.47
N TRP A 69 3.54 16.98 13.82
CA TRP A 69 4.69 16.96 14.72
C TRP A 69 5.72 15.93 14.24
N LYS A 70 6.99 16.21 14.54
CA LYS A 70 8.11 15.32 14.24
C LYS A 70 9.15 15.44 15.34
N VAL A 71 9.67 14.31 15.80
CA VAL A 71 10.78 14.25 16.75
C VAL A 71 11.86 13.34 16.18
N SER A 72 13.11 13.70 16.42
CA SER A 72 14.27 12.89 16.05
C SER A 72 14.94 12.38 17.32
N LEU A 73 14.85 11.07 17.55
CA LEU A 73 15.58 10.34 18.57
C LEU A 73 17.01 10.05 18.06
N SER A 74 17.95 9.86 18.96
CA SER A 74 19.32 9.48 18.64
C SER A 74 19.38 8.09 18.00
N ALA A 75 20.45 7.84 17.25
CA ALA A 75 20.70 6.52 16.66
C ALA A 75 20.82 5.44 17.73
N GLU A 76 20.38 4.24 17.38
CA GLU A 76 20.46 3.04 18.20
C GLU A 76 21.08 1.91 17.36
N ALA A 77 21.84 1.04 18.02
CA ALA A 77 22.33 -0.18 17.40
C ALA A 77 21.17 -1.17 17.16
N ALA A 78 21.43 -2.21 16.36
CA ALA A 78 20.47 -3.29 16.16
C ALA A 78 20.05 -3.92 17.51
N GLY A 79 18.77 -4.22 17.68
CA GLY A 79 18.26 -4.78 18.93
C GLY A 79 16.74 -4.76 19.08
N GLY A 80 16.29 -4.92 20.33
CA GLY A 80 14.88 -5.08 20.69
C GLY A 80 14.56 -6.49 21.18
N PRO A 81 13.27 -6.81 21.41
CA PRO A 81 12.11 -5.94 21.21
C PRO A 81 12.03 -4.79 22.22
N TYR A 82 11.66 -3.62 21.72
CA TYR A 82 11.36 -2.42 22.51
C TYR A 82 9.87 -2.09 22.44
N GLN A 83 9.48 -1.12 23.27
CA GLN A 83 8.19 -0.46 23.24
C GLN A 83 8.38 1.00 22.80
N LEU A 84 7.66 1.42 21.77
CA LEU A 84 7.53 2.82 21.39
C LEU A 84 6.27 3.38 22.05
N VAL A 85 6.42 4.40 22.89
CA VAL A 85 5.30 5.06 23.57
C VAL A 85 5.22 6.51 23.15
N VAL A 86 4.05 6.93 22.67
CA VAL A 86 3.76 8.31 22.26
C VAL A 86 2.64 8.84 23.15
N LYS A 87 2.96 9.82 23.99
CA LYS A 87 2.04 10.41 24.98
C LYS A 87 1.73 11.86 24.61
N GLY A 88 0.46 12.14 24.35
CA GLY A 88 -0.12 13.49 24.30
C GLY A 88 -1.34 13.55 25.22
N LYS A 89 -2.48 13.99 24.69
CA LYS A 89 -3.79 13.90 25.37
C LYS A 89 -4.28 12.44 25.50
N ASN A 90 -3.89 11.59 24.57
CA ASN A 90 -4.01 10.13 24.59
C ASN A 90 -2.62 9.50 24.60
N THR A 91 -2.55 8.18 24.82
CA THR A 91 -1.29 7.41 24.76
C THR A 91 -1.42 6.31 23.71
N ILE A 92 -0.47 6.28 22.78
CA ILE A 92 -0.27 5.18 21.84
C ILE A 92 0.95 4.38 22.30
N THR A 93 0.80 3.07 22.39
CA THR A 93 1.86 2.13 22.76
C THR A 93 1.99 1.09 21.66
N LEU A 94 3.16 1.03 21.02
CA LEU A 94 3.48 0.02 20.00
C LEU A 94 4.53 -0.93 20.56
N GLY A 95 4.23 -2.22 20.53
CA GLY A 95 5.06 -3.30 21.07
C GLY A 95 5.84 -4.06 20.00
N ASN A 96 6.81 -4.86 20.47
CA ASN A 96 7.66 -5.69 19.61
C ASN A 96 8.38 -4.89 18.52
N VAL A 97 8.83 -3.68 18.85
CA VAL A 97 9.57 -2.80 17.93
C VAL A 97 11.04 -3.24 17.89
N LEU A 98 11.53 -3.63 16.72
CA LEU A 98 12.94 -3.97 16.51
C LEU A 98 13.69 -2.78 15.91
N ILE A 99 15.01 -2.77 16.13
CA ILE A 99 15.94 -1.85 15.47
C ILE A 99 16.87 -2.70 14.62
N GLY A 100 16.98 -2.40 13.33
CA GLY A 100 17.67 -3.25 12.35
C GLY A 100 17.80 -2.59 10.98
N ASP A 101 17.97 -3.38 9.93
CA ASP A 101 18.08 -2.88 8.55
C ASP A 101 16.71 -2.89 7.87
N VAL A 102 16.31 -1.74 7.29
CA VAL A 102 15.02 -1.57 6.63
C VAL A 102 15.23 -1.44 5.12
N TRP A 103 14.56 -2.30 4.36
CA TRP A 103 14.66 -2.38 2.90
C TRP A 103 13.32 -2.07 2.26
N ILE A 104 13.36 -1.31 1.16
CA ILE A 104 12.18 -1.06 0.33
C ILE A 104 12.19 -2.06 -0.82
N CYS A 105 11.14 -2.87 -0.90
CA CYS A 105 10.89 -3.84 -1.96
C CYS A 105 9.91 -3.22 -2.96
N SER A 106 10.41 -2.60 -4.02
CA SER A 106 9.58 -1.91 -5.04
C SER A 106 9.78 -2.48 -6.44
N GLY A 107 8.92 -2.07 -7.37
CA GLY A 107 8.89 -2.55 -8.76
C GLY A 107 7.56 -3.23 -9.10
N GLN A 108 7.59 -4.10 -10.10
CA GLN A 108 6.39 -4.74 -10.66
C GLN A 108 6.19 -6.19 -10.19
N SER A 109 5.53 -7.01 -11.02
CA SER A 109 5.07 -8.37 -10.73
C SER A 109 6.15 -9.30 -10.16
N ASN A 110 7.40 -9.18 -10.62
CA ASN A 110 8.49 -10.03 -10.13
C ASN A 110 8.88 -9.71 -8.67
N MET A 111 8.81 -8.45 -8.25
CA MET A 111 8.98 -8.08 -6.83
C MET A 111 7.71 -8.37 -6.02
N GLU A 112 6.54 -8.25 -6.66
CA GLU A 112 5.25 -8.58 -6.03
C GLU A 112 5.04 -10.08 -5.83
N TRP A 113 5.74 -10.91 -6.61
CA TRP A 113 5.65 -12.36 -6.53
C TRP A 113 5.82 -12.85 -5.09
N VAL A 114 4.91 -13.71 -4.64
CA VAL A 114 4.84 -14.14 -3.25
C VAL A 114 5.47 -15.52 -3.02
N VAL A 115 5.92 -15.78 -1.79
CA VAL A 115 6.59 -17.05 -1.43
C VAL A 115 5.72 -18.27 -1.77
N ARG A 116 4.39 -18.20 -1.53
CA ARG A 116 3.46 -19.31 -1.85
C ARG A 116 3.43 -19.73 -3.32
N ASN A 117 3.87 -18.84 -4.22
CA ASN A 117 3.97 -19.11 -5.66
C ASN A 117 5.37 -19.54 -6.10
N SER A 118 6.30 -19.77 -5.16
CA SER A 118 7.67 -20.20 -5.46
C SER A 118 7.75 -21.73 -5.63
N ASN A 119 8.74 -22.23 -6.38
CA ASN A 119 8.86 -23.65 -6.72
C ASN A 119 8.87 -24.59 -5.51
N ASN A 120 9.47 -24.17 -4.39
CA ASN A 120 9.60 -24.93 -3.14
C ASN A 120 8.75 -24.37 -1.99
N ALA A 121 7.65 -23.67 -2.32
CA ALA A 121 6.82 -22.92 -1.36
C ALA A 121 6.44 -23.69 -0.08
N ALA A 122 6.00 -24.95 -0.20
CA ALA A 122 5.53 -25.72 0.95
C ALA A 122 6.63 -25.92 2.01
N GLU A 123 7.85 -26.25 1.58
CA GLU A 123 8.97 -26.45 2.50
C GLU A 123 9.44 -25.10 3.08
N GLU A 124 9.53 -24.07 2.23
CA GLU A 124 9.95 -22.73 2.65
C GLU A 124 9.02 -22.14 3.70
N ILE A 125 7.71 -22.22 3.46
CA ILE A 125 6.69 -21.71 4.39
C ILE A 125 6.77 -22.49 5.71
N LYS A 126 6.85 -23.82 5.66
CA LYS A 126 6.94 -24.66 6.87
C LYS A 126 8.16 -24.30 7.73
N GLN A 127 9.29 -23.97 7.10
CA GLN A 127 10.53 -23.60 7.78
C GLN A 127 10.65 -22.11 8.13
N ALA A 128 9.69 -21.26 7.73
CA ALA A 128 9.77 -19.80 7.85
C ALA A 128 9.58 -19.28 9.28
N GLN A 129 10.44 -19.69 10.21
CA GLN A 129 10.45 -19.26 11.61
C GLN A 129 11.54 -18.22 11.85
N TYR A 130 11.34 -17.02 11.29
CA TYR A 130 12.31 -15.92 11.39
C TYR A 130 11.69 -14.74 12.16
N PRO A 131 11.59 -14.83 13.49
CA PRO A 131 10.93 -13.82 14.33
C PRO A 131 11.71 -12.49 14.40
N THR A 132 12.73 -12.28 13.60
CA THR A 132 13.42 -10.98 13.42
C THR A 132 13.23 -10.40 12.01
N ILE A 133 12.58 -11.13 11.10
CA ILE A 133 12.14 -10.62 9.80
C ILE A 133 10.72 -10.09 9.93
N ARG A 134 10.47 -8.90 9.40
CA ARG A 134 9.17 -8.25 9.38
C ARG A 134 8.84 -7.76 7.99
N HIS A 135 7.58 -7.84 7.62
CA HIS A 135 7.10 -7.39 6.32
C HIS A 135 5.90 -6.47 6.48
N PHE A 136 5.92 -5.35 5.78
CA PHE A 136 4.81 -4.42 5.66
C PHE A 136 4.46 -4.31 4.17
N LYS A 137 3.31 -4.86 3.76
CA LYS A 137 2.79 -4.64 2.40
C LYS A 137 1.98 -3.35 2.38
N VAL A 138 2.41 -2.42 1.54
CA VAL A 138 1.63 -1.23 1.21
C VAL A 138 0.46 -1.64 0.31
N PRO A 139 -0.79 -1.26 0.62
CA PRO A 139 -1.93 -1.51 -0.26
C PRO A 139 -1.79 -0.79 -1.60
N ASN A 140 -2.21 -1.45 -2.68
CA ASN A 140 -2.20 -0.86 -4.00
C ASN A 140 -3.30 0.20 -4.10
N THR A 141 -2.90 1.48 -4.10
CA THR A 141 -3.82 2.62 -4.24
C THR A 141 -3.33 3.61 -5.27
N VAL A 142 -4.23 4.03 -6.16
CA VAL A 142 -3.96 5.10 -7.11
C VAL A 142 -4.13 6.46 -6.41
N ALA A 143 -3.19 7.36 -6.63
CA ALA A 143 -3.29 8.75 -6.20
C ALA A 143 -2.66 9.68 -7.23
N SER A 144 -3.33 10.79 -7.56
CA SER A 144 -2.80 11.81 -8.46
C SER A 144 -1.81 12.77 -7.79
N THR A 145 -1.76 12.75 -6.45
CA THR A 145 -0.86 13.54 -5.62
C THR A 145 -0.35 12.70 -4.45
N PRO A 146 0.85 13.01 -3.92
CA PRO A 146 1.36 12.35 -2.72
C PRO A 146 0.35 12.45 -1.56
N LYS A 147 0.15 11.33 -0.87
CA LYS A 147 -0.68 11.26 0.34
C LYS A 147 0.22 11.27 1.57
N ASN A 148 -0.29 11.82 2.66
CA ASN A 148 0.44 11.93 3.92
C ASN A 148 0.42 10.62 4.75
N ASP A 149 -0.46 9.68 4.40
CA ASP A 149 -0.59 8.39 5.06
C ASP A 149 -1.15 7.32 4.10
N LEU A 150 -1.05 6.06 4.51
CA LEU A 150 -1.64 4.91 3.84
C LEU A 150 -3.08 4.66 4.36
N PRO A 151 -3.99 4.13 3.53
CA PRO A 151 -5.34 3.79 3.98
C PRO A 151 -5.35 2.61 4.96
N ASP A 152 -4.42 1.68 4.80
CA ASP A 152 -4.28 0.47 5.61
C ASP A 152 -2.84 -0.07 5.54
N GLY A 153 -2.55 -1.09 6.33
CA GLY A 153 -1.28 -1.80 6.38
C GLY A 153 -0.90 -2.19 7.80
N SER A 154 -0.17 -3.31 7.93
CA SER A 154 0.35 -3.75 9.22
C SER A 154 1.64 -4.54 9.03
N TRP A 155 2.54 -4.47 10.01
CA TRP A 155 3.74 -5.29 10.03
C TRP A 155 3.39 -6.73 10.43
N LYS A 156 3.89 -7.68 9.65
CA LYS A 156 3.75 -9.12 9.90
C LYS A 156 5.09 -9.73 10.27
N ILE A 157 5.06 -10.64 11.24
CA ILE A 157 6.21 -11.45 11.64
C ILE A 157 6.38 -12.57 10.61
N CYS A 158 7.62 -12.87 10.20
CA CYS A 158 7.89 -14.05 9.38
C CYS A 158 7.69 -15.32 10.22
N THR A 159 6.50 -15.89 10.08
CA THR A 159 6.08 -17.19 10.63
C THR A 159 5.54 -18.05 9.50
N PRO A 160 5.40 -19.38 9.67
CA PRO A 160 4.76 -20.22 8.66
C PRO A 160 3.36 -19.75 8.23
N GLU A 161 2.62 -19.10 9.12
CA GLU A 161 1.28 -18.58 8.81
C GLU A 161 1.32 -17.36 7.87
N ASN A 162 2.34 -16.50 7.98
CA ASN A 162 2.40 -15.23 7.23
C ASN A 162 3.37 -15.29 6.03
N ALA A 163 4.42 -16.11 6.09
CA ALA A 163 5.52 -16.08 5.14
C ALA A 163 5.08 -16.33 3.70
N GLY A 164 4.02 -17.11 3.49
CA GLY A 164 3.45 -17.38 2.18
C GLY A 164 3.06 -16.10 1.42
N ASP A 165 2.68 -15.04 2.12
CA ASP A 165 2.18 -13.79 1.52
C ASP A 165 3.25 -12.69 1.44
N PHE A 166 4.49 -12.99 1.85
CA PHE A 166 5.61 -12.06 1.72
C PHE A 166 6.08 -12.04 0.26
N THR A 167 6.72 -10.95 -0.17
CA THR A 167 7.48 -10.96 -1.43
C THR A 167 8.53 -12.08 -1.38
N ALA A 168 8.56 -12.94 -2.39
CA ALA A 168 9.50 -14.05 -2.47
C ALA A 168 10.93 -13.53 -2.51
N VAL A 169 11.21 -12.56 -3.38
CA VAL A 169 12.53 -11.94 -3.51
C VAL A 169 12.97 -11.33 -2.17
N GLY A 170 12.10 -10.54 -1.54
CA GLY A 170 12.42 -9.93 -0.24
C GLY A 170 12.58 -10.96 0.89
N TYR A 171 11.76 -12.00 0.93
CA TYR A 171 11.86 -13.09 1.92
C TYR A 171 13.20 -13.81 1.81
N PHE A 172 13.57 -14.31 0.63
CA PHE A 172 14.83 -15.04 0.45
C PHE A 172 16.03 -14.15 0.74
N PHE A 173 15.99 -12.89 0.29
CA PHE A 173 17.02 -11.89 0.60
C PHE A 173 17.17 -11.67 2.11
N ALA A 174 16.06 -11.39 2.82
CA ALA A 174 16.08 -11.16 4.26
C ALA A 174 16.52 -12.40 5.04
N ARG A 175 16.11 -13.60 4.60
CA ARG A 175 16.49 -14.87 5.19
C ARG A 175 18.00 -15.06 5.19
N GLU A 176 18.65 -14.81 4.06
CA GLU A 176 20.11 -14.90 3.98
C GLU A 176 20.79 -13.80 4.80
N LEU A 177 20.30 -12.56 4.75
CA LEU A 177 20.86 -11.47 5.56
C LEU A 177 20.78 -11.73 7.07
N VAL A 178 19.68 -12.29 7.57
CA VAL A 178 19.56 -12.62 9.01
C VAL A 178 20.58 -13.68 9.41
N LYS A 179 20.83 -14.69 8.57
CA LYS A 179 21.84 -15.73 8.85
C LYS A 179 23.25 -15.15 8.90
N GLU A 180 23.58 -14.27 7.97
CA GLU A 180 24.94 -13.71 7.84
C GLU A 180 25.22 -12.59 8.84
N LEU A 181 24.25 -11.70 9.06
CA LEU A 181 24.45 -10.47 9.83
C LEU A 181 23.91 -10.57 11.26
N ASN A 182 22.98 -11.48 11.53
CA ASN A 182 22.26 -11.59 12.80
C ASN A 182 21.60 -10.26 13.24
N VAL A 183 21.06 -9.51 12.27
CA VAL A 183 20.38 -8.21 12.45
C VAL A 183 18.89 -8.35 12.06
N PRO A 184 17.95 -7.74 12.80
CA PRO A 184 16.54 -7.68 12.36
C PRO A 184 16.37 -7.04 11.00
N ILE A 185 15.51 -7.62 10.15
CA ILE A 185 15.27 -7.12 8.79
C ILE A 185 13.80 -6.68 8.66
N GLY A 186 13.59 -5.42 8.30
CA GLY A 186 12.28 -4.88 7.93
C GLY A 186 12.16 -4.77 6.41
N LEU A 187 11.10 -5.33 5.84
CA LEU A 187 10.77 -5.25 4.43
C LEU A 187 9.53 -4.39 4.24
N ILE A 188 9.67 -3.24 3.60
CA ILE A 188 8.55 -2.39 3.19
C ILE A 188 8.27 -2.69 1.72
N ASN A 189 7.23 -3.46 1.45
CA ASN A 189 6.86 -3.87 0.10
C ASN A 189 5.88 -2.89 -0.52
N THR A 190 6.35 -2.16 -1.52
CA THR A 190 5.61 -1.18 -2.32
C THR A 190 5.39 -1.64 -3.76
N SER A 191 5.66 -2.90 -4.09
CA SER A 191 5.55 -3.40 -5.46
C SER A 191 4.10 -3.41 -5.98
N TRP A 192 3.91 -3.20 -7.27
CA TRP A 192 2.61 -3.35 -7.96
C TRP A 192 2.80 -3.88 -9.38
N GLY A 193 2.34 -5.10 -9.66
CA GLY A 193 2.39 -5.74 -10.97
C GLY A 193 1.59 -5.02 -12.06
N GLY A 194 2.08 -5.09 -13.29
CA GLY A 194 1.44 -4.45 -14.44
C GLY A 194 1.58 -2.93 -14.51
N THR A 195 2.43 -2.33 -13.66
CA THR A 195 2.71 -0.89 -13.69
C THR A 195 3.98 -0.58 -14.48
N HIS A 196 3.96 0.53 -15.20
CA HIS A 196 5.09 1.02 -16.00
C HIS A 196 5.95 2.00 -15.17
N SER A 197 7.21 2.23 -15.53
CA SER A 197 8.10 3.15 -14.80
C SER A 197 7.53 4.57 -14.65
N GLU A 198 6.75 5.00 -15.62
CA GLU A 198 6.15 6.32 -15.73
C GLU A 198 5.11 6.56 -14.64
N THR A 199 4.45 5.50 -14.15
CA THR A 199 3.49 5.61 -13.04
C THR A 199 4.17 5.78 -11.68
N TRP A 200 5.48 5.53 -11.60
CA TRP A 200 6.30 5.69 -10.40
C TRP A 200 7.19 6.93 -10.43
N THR A 201 7.25 7.61 -11.58
CA THR A 201 8.04 8.83 -11.75
C THR A 201 7.21 10.02 -11.32
N SER A 202 7.75 10.86 -10.43
CA SER A 202 7.01 12.02 -9.94
C SER A 202 6.78 13.04 -11.06
N ARG A 203 5.69 13.80 -10.97
CA ARG A 203 5.41 14.87 -11.94
C ARG A 203 6.56 15.87 -11.97
N GLU A 204 7.13 16.20 -10.82
CA GLU A 204 8.26 17.11 -10.69
C GLU A 204 9.50 16.59 -11.45
N ALA A 205 9.73 15.27 -11.44
CA ALA A 205 10.83 14.66 -12.19
C ALA A 205 10.61 14.78 -13.70
N PHE A 206 9.38 14.62 -14.17
CA PHE A 206 9.06 14.84 -15.58
C PHE A 206 9.12 16.31 -15.99
N GLU A 207 8.60 17.22 -15.17
CA GLU A 207 8.65 18.68 -15.42
C GLU A 207 10.09 19.20 -15.45
N GLY A 208 10.99 18.56 -14.70
CA GLY A 208 12.43 18.83 -14.74
C GLY A 208 13.20 18.19 -15.89
N SER A 209 12.56 17.35 -16.72
CA SER A 209 13.21 16.68 -17.85
C SER A 209 13.05 17.47 -19.14
N ASP A 210 14.15 17.72 -19.85
CA ASP A 210 14.12 18.40 -21.15
C ASP A 210 13.35 17.61 -22.23
N GLU A 211 13.32 16.28 -22.12
CA GLU A 211 12.64 15.39 -23.06
C GLU A 211 11.13 15.30 -22.80
N PHE A 212 10.71 15.33 -21.52
CA PHE A 212 9.33 15.01 -21.13
C PHE A 212 8.51 16.20 -20.65
N LYS A 213 9.11 17.38 -20.44
CA LYS A 213 8.43 18.57 -19.92
C LYS A 213 7.21 18.98 -20.74
N ASP A 214 7.30 18.95 -22.08
CA ASP A 214 6.21 19.40 -22.96
C ASP A 214 5.04 18.39 -22.98
N MET A 215 5.36 17.09 -22.96
CA MET A 215 4.36 16.02 -22.84
C MET A 215 3.55 16.19 -21.55
N ILE A 216 4.23 16.38 -20.41
CA ILE A 216 3.59 16.42 -19.09
C ILE A 216 2.93 17.78 -18.79
N ALA A 217 3.41 18.87 -19.39
CA ALA A 217 2.73 20.17 -19.36
C ALA A 217 1.36 20.12 -20.05
N SER A 218 1.23 19.31 -21.10
CA SER A 218 -0.05 19.11 -21.80
C SER A 218 -1.00 18.16 -21.09
N MET A 219 -0.49 17.30 -20.18
CA MET A 219 -1.33 16.41 -19.37
C MET A 219 -1.94 17.19 -18.20
N PRO A 220 -3.27 17.41 -18.20
CA PRO A 220 -3.91 18.12 -17.11
C PRO A 220 -3.63 17.39 -15.78
N ARG A 221 -3.65 18.13 -14.66
CA ARG A 221 -3.71 17.53 -13.31
C ARG A 221 -5.07 16.85 -13.15
N LEU A 222 -5.21 15.71 -13.82
CA LEU A 222 -6.45 15.00 -13.96
C LEU A 222 -6.84 14.42 -12.62
N ASN A 223 -8.14 14.46 -12.35
CA ASN A 223 -8.73 13.61 -11.34
C ASN A 223 -8.64 12.17 -11.87
N LEU A 224 -7.58 11.44 -11.51
CA LEU A 224 -7.38 10.06 -11.94
C LEU A 224 -8.60 9.17 -11.62
N ASP A 225 -9.38 9.51 -10.58
CA ASP A 225 -10.62 8.78 -10.25
C ASP A 225 -11.73 9.00 -11.28
N SER A 226 -11.76 10.13 -12.00
CA SER A 226 -12.69 10.30 -13.12
C SER A 226 -12.24 9.50 -14.34
N ILE A 227 -10.95 9.53 -14.66
CA ILE A 227 -10.40 8.74 -15.79
C ILE A 227 -10.53 7.25 -15.54
N ALA A 228 -10.21 6.77 -14.34
CA ALA A 228 -10.33 5.36 -14.01
C ALA A 228 -11.78 4.89 -14.13
N ARG A 229 -12.75 5.70 -13.69
CA ARG A 229 -14.18 5.43 -13.88
C ARG A 229 -14.59 5.44 -15.35
N GLU A 230 -14.12 6.42 -16.12
CA GLU A 230 -14.40 6.50 -17.56
C GLU A 230 -13.80 5.32 -18.33
N ARG A 231 -12.55 4.94 -18.03
CA ARG A 231 -11.90 3.75 -18.61
C ARG A 231 -12.59 2.47 -18.19
N ALA A 232 -12.96 2.32 -16.92
CA ALA A 232 -13.72 1.15 -16.45
C ALA A 232 -15.09 1.06 -17.14
N ALA A 233 -15.79 2.19 -17.30
CA ALA A 233 -17.05 2.24 -18.03
C ALA A 233 -16.86 1.93 -19.53
N ALA A 234 -15.79 2.43 -20.15
CA ALA A 234 -15.45 2.13 -21.53
C ALA A 234 -15.11 0.63 -21.73
N MET A 235 -14.33 0.04 -20.82
CA MET A 235 -14.02 -1.39 -20.81
C MET A 235 -15.29 -2.22 -20.60
N GLN A 236 -16.13 -1.84 -19.65
CA GLN A 236 -17.40 -2.50 -19.38
C GLN A 236 -18.31 -2.50 -20.61
N LYS A 237 -18.43 -1.34 -21.28
CA LYS A 237 -19.15 -1.22 -22.54
C LYS A 237 -18.54 -2.09 -23.65
N HIS A 238 -17.22 -2.09 -23.78
CA HIS A 238 -16.52 -2.90 -24.78
C HIS A 238 -16.76 -4.41 -24.56
N ILE A 239 -16.75 -4.87 -23.31
CA ILE A 239 -17.11 -6.27 -22.97
C ILE A 239 -18.58 -6.55 -23.32
N GLU A 240 -19.49 -5.63 -23.01
CA GLU A 240 -20.91 -5.76 -23.37
C GLU A 240 -21.11 -5.81 -24.90
N ASP A 241 -20.38 -5.00 -25.67
CA ASP A 241 -20.41 -5.04 -27.13
C ASP A 241 -19.86 -6.38 -27.68
N LEU A 242 -18.89 -7.00 -26.99
CA LEU A 242 -18.32 -8.29 -27.38
C LEU A 242 -19.19 -9.49 -27.00
N GLN A 243 -19.80 -9.47 -25.80
CA GLN A 243 -20.54 -10.60 -25.20
C GLN A 243 -22.06 -10.48 -25.32
N GLY A 244 -22.58 -9.29 -25.61
CA GLY A 244 -23.99 -8.94 -25.63
C GLY A 244 -24.61 -8.66 -24.26
N SER A 245 -24.04 -9.17 -23.16
CA SER A 245 -24.51 -8.91 -21.79
C SER A 245 -23.37 -9.12 -20.78
N LEU A 246 -23.35 -8.29 -19.74
CA LEU A 246 -22.43 -8.40 -18.60
C LEU A 246 -22.99 -9.23 -17.45
N ASN A 247 -24.29 -9.54 -17.48
CA ASN A 247 -24.97 -10.27 -16.42
C ASN A 247 -24.84 -11.78 -16.65
N VAL A 248 -23.62 -12.29 -16.47
CA VAL A 248 -23.35 -13.73 -16.52
C VAL A 248 -23.52 -14.31 -15.12
N THR A 249 -24.35 -15.34 -15.00
CA THR A 249 -24.55 -16.01 -13.70
C THR A 249 -23.41 -16.98 -13.39
N PRO A 250 -23.10 -17.27 -12.11
CA PRO A 250 -22.11 -18.31 -11.77
C PRO A 250 -22.42 -19.68 -12.40
N ALA A 251 -23.70 -20.03 -12.56
CA ALA A 251 -24.14 -21.25 -13.22
C ALA A 251 -23.82 -21.26 -14.73
N GLU A 252 -23.92 -20.09 -15.38
CA GLU A 252 -23.55 -19.94 -16.79
C GLU A 252 -22.04 -20.01 -16.98
N ILE A 253 -21.24 -19.37 -16.11
CA ILE A 253 -19.77 -19.50 -16.11
C ILE A 253 -19.36 -20.98 -15.95
N GLU A 254 -20.00 -21.67 -15.01
CA GLU A 254 -19.79 -23.09 -14.74
C GLU A 254 -20.15 -23.98 -15.94
N SER A 255 -21.06 -23.53 -16.80
CA SER A 255 -21.43 -24.25 -18.03
C SER A 255 -20.37 -24.17 -19.13
N TRP A 256 -19.55 -23.10 -19.16
CA TRP A 256 -18.59 -22.88 -20.24
C TRP A 256 -17.50 -23.95 -20.29
N ARG A 257 -17.15 -24.53 -19.14
CA ARG A 257 -16.17 -25.62 -19.05
C ARG A 257 -16.71 -27.01 -19.37
N GLN A 258 -18.02 -27.15 -19.59
CA GLN A 258 -18.63 -28.44 -19.85
C GLN A 258 -18.33 -28.89 -21.29
N PRO A 259 -17.83 -30.11 -21.53
CA PRO A 259 -17.53 -30.60 -22.89
C PRO A 259 -18.74 -30.58 -23.84
N ALA A 260 -19.96 -30.61 -23.29
CA ALA A 260 -21.21 -30.57 -24.05
C ALA A 260 -21.71 -29.15 -24.34
N ARG A 261 -20.97 -28.10 -23.94
CA ARG A 261 -21.36 -26.71 -24.22
C ARG A 261 -21.41 -26.49 -25.72
N ASN A 262 -22.56 -26.00 -26.20
CA ASN A 262 -22.67 -25.54 -27.57
C ASN A 262 -22.00 -24.17 -27.70
N ASP A 263 -20.84 -24.13 -28.31
CA ASP A 263 -20.00 -22.97 -28.59
C ASP A 263 -20.12 -22.48 -30.05
N SER A 264 -21.04 -23.04 -30.84
CA SER A 264 -21.18 -22.74 -32.28
C SER A 264 -21.45 -21.26 -32.61
N GLN A 265 -21.92 -20.49 -31.63
CA GLN A 265 -22.18 -19.05 -31.74
C GLN A 265 -20.97 -18.18 -31.35
N TRP A 266 -19.88 -18.79 -30.90
CA TRP A 266 -18.69 -18.05 -30.48
C TRP A 266 -17.91 -17.56 -31.69
N LYS A 267 -17.23 -16.42 -31.50
CA LYS A 267 -16.31 -15.89 -32.51
C LYS A 267 -15.16 -16.87 -32.68
N LYS A 268 -14.78 -17.15 -33.93
CA LYS A 268 -13.65 -18.03 -34.24
C LYS A 268 -12.34 -17.25 -34.17
N MET A 269 -11.30 -17.91 -33.67
CA MET A 269 -9.93 -17.39 -33.64
C MET A 269 -8.99 -18.42 -34.28
N HIS A 270 -8.04 -17.93 -35.07
CA HIS A 270 -6.97 -18.72 -35.63
C HIS A 270 -5.78 -18.75 -34.67
N VAL A 271 -5.32 -19.96 -34.36
CA VAL A 271 -4.13 -20.21 -33.53
C VAL A 271 -3.11 -21.06 -34.31
N PRO A 272 -1.80 -20.74 -34.26
CA PRO A 272 -1.19 -19.63 -33.53
C PRO A 272 -1.36 -18.27 -34.25
N GLY A 273 -1.57 -17.19 -33.50
CA GLY A 273 -1.68 -15.81 -34.00
C GLY A 273 -1.95 -14.81 -32.88
N LEU A 274 -1.69 -13.52 -33.13
CA LEU A 274 -2.06 -12.44 -32.20
C LEU A 274 -3.58 -12.25 -32.24
N TRP A 275 -4.25 -12.36 -31.10
CA TRP A 275 -5.68 -12.09 -30.99
C TRP A 275 -6.03 -10.60 -31.23
N GLU A 276 -5.07 -9.67 -31.08
CA GLU A 276 -5.29 -8.24 -31.32
C GLU A 276 -5.53 -7.92 -32.80
N GLN A 277 -5.15 -8.84 -33.67
CA GLN A 277 -5.35 -8.76 -35.12
C GLN A 277 -6.59 -9.53 -35.59
N GLN A 278 -7.41 -10.02 -34.66
CA GLN A 278 -8.55 -10.89 -34.93
C GLN A 278 -9.83 -10.31 -34.32
N ALA A 279 -10.85 -11.15 -34.14
CA ALA A 279 -12.20 -10.72 -33.78
C ALA A 279 -12.36 -10.08 -32.38
N LEU A 280 -11.29 -10.13 -31.56
CA LEU A 280 -11.24 -9.51 -30.23
C LEU A 280 -10.57 -8.14 -30.23
N GLY A 281 -9.83 -7.76 -31.28
CA GLY A 281 -9.18 -6.45 -31.35
C GLY A 281 -8.28 -6.15 -30.14
N ASP A 282 -8.23 -4.90 -29.71
CA ASP A 282 -7.43 -4.41 -28.56
C ASP A 282 -7.95 -4.84 -27.17
N PHE A 283 -8.70 -5.94 -27.12
CA PHE A 283 -9.20 -6.48 -25.86
C PHE A 283 -8.08 -7.13 -25.04
N ASP A 284 -7.71 -6.49 -23.93
CA ASP A 284 -6.85 -7.06 -22.90
C ASP A 284 -7.71 -7.70 -21.78
N GLY A 285 -7.73 -9.03 -21.72
CA GLY A 285 -8.53 -9.73 -20.71
C GLY A 285 -8.37 -11.24 -20.68
N ILE A 286 -9.40 -11.94 -20.20
CA ILE A 286 -9.48 -13.40 -20.19
C ILE A 286 -10.66 -13.79 -21.07
N VAL A 287 -10.45 -14.74 -21.97
CA VAL A 287 -11.49 -15.31 -22.83
C VAL A 287 -11.58 -16.82 -22.61
N TRP A 288 -12.77 -17.38 -22.80
CA TRP A 288 -12.95 -18.81 -22.94
C TRP A 288 -12.78 -19.19 -24.42
N LEU A 289 -12.06 -20.28 -24.67
CA LEU A 289 -11.82 -20.85 -26.00
C LEU A 289 -12.32 -22.28 -26.04
#